data_AF-A0A022QY90-F1
#
_entry.id   AF-A0A022QY90-F1
#
_cell.length_a   1.000
_cell.length_b   1.000
_cell.length_c   1.000
_cell.angle_alpha   90.00
_cell.angle_beta   90.00
_cell.angle_gamma   90.00
#
_symmetry.space_group_name_H-M   'P 1'
#
loop_
_entity.id
_entity.type
_entity.pdbx_description
1 polymer ?
#
loop_
_entity_poly.entity_id
_entity_poly.type
_entity_poly.pdbx_seq_one_letter_code
_entity_poly.pdbx_strand_id
1 'polypeptide(L)'
;SYKWLTNELTRVDRTETPWLIVVMHCPMYSSYVHHYMEGETMRVMYEQWFVEYKVDVVFAGHVHAYERSERISNIAYDVVNGLCTPVRNESAPVYITIGDGGNQEGLVTEMTEPQPSYSAYREASYGHGIFDIKNRTHAYFGWHRNQDVFAVEADSMWFRN
;
A
#
# COMPACT_ATOMS: atom_id res chain seq x y z
N SER A 1 -5.20 20.36 -3.93
CA SER A 1 -4.60 19.01 -4.08
C SER A 1 -5.35 18.15 -5.09
N TYR A 2 -6.66 17.93 -4.93
CA TYR A 2 -7.48 17.08 -5.84
C TYR A 2 -7.30 17.41 -7.34
N LYS A 3 -7.56 18.67 -7.75
CA LYS A 3 -7.44 19.09 -9.17
C LYS A 3 -6.04 18.87 -9.76
N TRP A 4 -5.01 19.01 -8.92
CA TRP A 4 -3.64 18.79 -9.36
C TRP A 4 -3.40 17.30 -9.62
N LEU A 5 -3.81 16.42 -8.69
CA LEU A 5 -3.63 14.98 -8.84
C LEU A 5 -4.36 14.43 -10.06
N THR A 6 -5.63 14.81 -10.25
CA THR A 6 -6.41 14.36 -11.42
C THR A 6 -5.80 14.83 -12.74
N ASN A 7 -5.16 16.00 -12.76
CA ASN A 7 -4.45 16.49 -13.94
C ASN A 7 -3.07 15.86 -14.11
N GLU A 8 -2.42 15.43 -13.04
CA GLU A 8 -1.11 14.79 -13.12
C GLU A 8 -1.23 13.34 -13.61
N LEU A 9 -2.26 12.63 -13.18
CA LEU A 9 -2.54 11.27 -13.64
C LEU A 9 -2.74 11.19 -15.16
N THR A 10 -3.40 12.18 -15.78
CA THR A 10 -3.59 12.22 -17.24
C THR A 10 -2.30 12.43 -18.03
N ARG A 11 -1.22 12.85 -17.38
CA ARG A 11 0.09 13.10 -17.99
C ARG A 11 1.04 11.91 -17.89
N VAL A 12 0.64 10.84 -17.22
CA VAL A 12 1.44 9.62 -17.09
C VAL A 12 1.52 8.91 -18.44
N ASP A 13 2.72 8.86 -19.02
CA ASP A 13 3.02 8.03 -20.19
C ASP A 13 3.72 6.74 -19.75
N ARG A 14 2.99 5.62 -19.81
CA ARG A 14 3.52 4.30 -19.40
C ARG A 14 4.45 3.65 -20.41
N THR A 15 4.60 4.23 -21.60
CA THR A 15 5.64 3.82 -22.55
C THR A 15 7.00 4.43 -22.19
N GLU A 16 7.01 5.60 -21.54
CA GLU A 16 8.21 6.29 -21.03
C GLU A 16 8.51 5.89 -19.58
N THR A 17 7.52 5.99 -18.69
CA THR A 17 7.61 5.66 -17.27
C THR A 17 6.61 4.55 -16.94
N PRO A 18 6.98 3.26 -17.09
CA PRO A 18 6.04 2.16 -16.90
C PRO A 18 5.54 2.06 -15.46
N TRP A 19 6.41 2.29 -14.47
CA TRP A 19 6.07 2.18 -13.05
C TRP A 19 5.42 3.46 -12.51
N LEU A 20 4.16 3.38 -12.11
CA LEU A 20 3.41 4.44 -11.46
C LEU A 20 3.34 4.17 -9.95
N ILE A 21 4.07 4.97 -9.18
CA ILE A 21 4.21 4.84 -7.72
C ILE A 21 3.54 6.04 -7.05
N VAL A 22 2.74 5.77 -6.03
CA VAL A 22 2.13 6.81 -5.19
C VAL A 22 2.72 6.75 -3.78
N VAL A 23 2.98 7.92 -3.19
CA VAL A 23 3.46 8.05 -1.81
C VAL A 23 2.50 8.93 -1.03
N MET A 24 2.14 8.50 0.17
CA MET A 24 1.34 9.27 1.11
C MET A 24 1.75 8.96 2.54
N HIS A 25 1.26 9.73 3.52
CA HIS A 25 1.59 9.46 4.91
C HIS A 25 0.64 8.43 5.53
N CYS A 26 -0.66 8.71 5.56
CA CYS A 26 -1.67 7.84 6.15
C CYS A 26 -2.06 6.70 5.18
N PRO A 27 -1.99 5.43 5.60
CA PRO A 27 -2.38 4.30 4.75
C PRO A 27 -3.88 4.30 4.50
N MET A 28 -4.29 3.98 3.27
CA MET A 28 -5.70 3.73 2.91
C MET A 28 -6.18 2.35 3.39
N TYR A 29 -5.25 1.40 3.48
CA TYR A 29 -5.48 0.05 3.99
C TYR A 29 -4.46 -0.22 5.10
N SER A 30 -4.97 -0.48 6.31
CA SER A 30 -4.20 -0.92 7.47
C SER A 30 -5.07 -1.83 8.30
N SER A 31 -4.53 -2.96 8.73
CA SER A 31 -5.18 -3.89 9.65
C SER A 31 -4.62 -3.82 11.07
N TYR A 32 -3.83 -2.80 11.38
CA TYR A 32 -3.45 -2.43 12.75
C TYR A 32 -4.56 -1.65 13.45
N VAL A 33 -4.66 -1.81 14.77
CA VAL A 33 -5.69 -1.13 15.58
C VAL A 33 -5.40 0.37 15.72
N HIS A 34 -4.13 0.75 15.84
CA HIS A 34 -3.74 2.16 15.86
C HIS A 34 -3.92 2.77 14.47
N HIS A 35 -4.51 3.97 14.43
CA HIS A 35 -4.86 4.70 13.21
C HIS A 35 -5.80 3.93 12.26
N TYR A 36 -6.53 2.95 12.78
CA TYR A 36 -7.49 2.18 12.00
C TYR A 36 -8.53 3.10 11.36
N MET A 37 -8.71 2.95 10.05
CA MET A 37 -9.65 3.72 9.22
C MET A 37 -9.40 5.24 9.11
N GLU A 38 -8.27 5.78 9.59
CA GLU A 38 -7.96 7.20 9.42
C GLU A 38 -7.81 7.60 7.94
N GLY A 39 -7.35 6.68 7.09
CA GLY A 39 -7.20 6.88 5.65
C GLY A 39 -8.50 6.85 4.83
N GLU A 40 -9.66 6.54 5.44
CA GLU A 40 -10.90 6.28 4.70
C GLU A 40 -11.37 7.47 3.87
N THR A 41 -11.22 8.70 4.39
CA THR A 41 -11.63 9.91 3.64
C THR A 41 -10.78 10.08 2.38
N MET A 42 -9.48 9.78 2.45
CA MET A 42 -8.60 9.79 1.28
C MET A 42 -8.94 8.65 0.33
N ARG A 43 -9.23 7.45 0.86
CA ARG A 43 -9.58 6.27 0.06
C ARG A 43 -10.83 6.54 -0.78
N VAL A 44 -11.90 7.04 -0.18
CA VAL A 44 -13.14 7.41 -0.89
C VAL A 44 -12.90 8.39 -2.04
N MET A 45 -11.97 9.34 -1.86
CA MET A 45 -11.71 10.39 -2.86
C MET A 45 -10.78 9.93 -4.00
N TYR A 46 -9.84 9.01 -3.74
CA TYR A 46 -8.71 8.76 -4.64
C TYR A 46 -8.55 7.32 -5.09
N GLU A 47 -9.11 6.34 -4.39
CA GLU A 47 -8.92 4.92 -4.72
C GLU A 47 -9.41 4.59 -6.14
N GLN A 48 -10.55 5.14 -6.54
CA GLN A 48 -11.08 4.96 -7.90
C GLN A 48 -10.09 5.41 -8.97
N TRP A 49 -9.40 6.53 -8.74
CA TRP A 49 -8.37 7.03 -9.64
C TRP A 49 -7.14 6.13 -9.66
N PHE A 50 -6.74 5.56 -8.52
CA PHE A 50 -5.60 4.65 -8.46
C PHE A 50 -5.88 3.34 -9.22
N VAL A 51 -7.11 2.84 -9.15
CA VAL A 51 -7.56 1.68 -9.94
C VAL A 51 -7.65 2.02 -11.44
N GLU A 52 -8.23 3.16 -11.80
CA GLU A 52 -8.40 3.60 -13.19
C GLU A 52 -7.05 3.77 -13.90
N TYR A 53 -6.10 4.41 -13.23
CA TYR A 53 -4.74 4.62 -13.73
C TYR A 53 -3.81 3.44 -13.41
N LYS A 54 -4.33 2.31 -12.92
CA LYS A 54 -3.62 1.09 -12.51
C LYS A 54 -2.29 1.38 -11.83
N VAL A 55 -2.32 2.15 -10.75
CA VAL A 55 -1.12 2.42 -9.93
C VAL A 55 -0.49 1.08 -9.55
N ASP A 56 0.84 0.99 -9.62
CA ASP A 56 1.54 -0.27 -9.34
C ASP A 56 1.59 -0.55 -7.84
N VAL A 57 1.98 0.47 -7.07
CA VAL A 57 2.17 0.40 -5.62
C VAL A 57 1.91 1.76 -4.96
N VAL A 58 1.30 1.72 -3.78
CA VAL A 58 1.11 2.88 -2.90
C VAL A 58 1.92 2.64 -1.62
N PHE A 59 2.89 3.51 -1.33
CA PHE A 59 3.63 3.49 -0.08
C PHE A 59 3.06 4.48 0.93
N ALA A 60 2.84 4.01 2.15
CA ALA A 60 2.42 4.80 3.30
C ALA A 60 3.32 4.55 4.51
N GLY A 61 3.29 5.45 5.48
CA GLY A 61 3.94 5.30 6.78
C GLY A 61 2.88 5.34 7.88
N HIS A 62 3.04 6.27 8.81
CA HIS A 62 2.08 6.63 9.87
C HIS A 62 1.85 5.54 10.92
N VAL A 63 1.44 4.34 10.53
CA VAL A 63 1.42 3.18 11.41
C VAL A 63 2.86 2.68 11.58
N HIS A 64 3.33 2.59 12.84
CA HIS A 64 4.70 2.23 13.17
C HIS A 64 4.93 0.72 13.14
N ALA A 65 4.68 0.13 11.97
CA ALA A 65 4.83 -1.29 11.69
C ALA A 65 4.88 -1.52 10.16
N TYR A 66 5.03 -2.78 9.75
CA TYR A 66 4.99 -3.18 8.35
C TYR A 66 3.66 -3.88 8.01
N GLU A 67 3.11 -3.57 6.84
CA GLU A 67 1.99 -4.27 6.22
C GLU A 67 2.07 -4.23 4.69
N ARG A 68 1.70 -5.32 4.04
CA ARG A 68 1.51 -5.41 2.59
C ARG A 68 0.15 -6.00 2.28
N SER A 69 -0.62 -5.31 1.45
CA SER A 69 -1.93 -5.78 1.00
C SER A 69 -1.82 -6.78 -0.17
N GLU A 70 -2.92 -7.47 -0.43
CA GLU A 70 -3.23 -8.03 -1.75
C GLU A 70 -3.61 -6.90 -2.74
N ARG A 71 -3.68 -7.21 -4.04
CA ARG A 71 -4.30 -6.28 -5.02
C ARG A 71 -5.82 -6.30 -4.87
N ILE A 72 -6.35 -5.29 -4.22
CA ILE A 72 -7.76 -5.19 -3.80
C ILE A 72 -8.30 -3.79 -4.04
N SER A 73 -9.62 -3.69 -4.22
CA SER A 73 -10.29 -2.40 -4.25
C SER A 73 -11.64 -2.43 -3.52
N ASN A 74 -12.07 -1.30 -2.98
CA ASN A 74 -13.37 -1.08 -2.36
C ASN A 74 -14.06 0.18 -2.91
N ILE A 75 -14.22 0.22 -4.23
CA ILE A 75 -14.75 1.36 -5.00
C ILE A 75 -16.18 1.17 -5.49
N ALA A 76 -16.82 0.03 -5.18
CA ALA A 76 -18.15 -0.33 -5.68
C ALA A 76 -19.30 0.25 -4.86
N TYR A 77 -19.03 0.81 -3.67
CA TYR A 77 -20.05 1.27 -2.74
C TYR A 77 -20.82 2.48 -3.28
N ASP A 78 -22.16 2.40 -3.33
CA ASP A 78 -23.05 3.50 -3.76
C ASP A 78 -24.12 3.88 -2.72
N VAL A 79 -23.92 3.49 -1.45
CA VAL A 79 -24.90 3.59 -0.34
C VAL A 79 -26.03 2.57 -0.42
N VAL A 80 -26.66 2.39 -1.58
CA VAL A 80 -27.85 1.53 -1.73
C VAL A 80 -27.48 0.05 -1.89
N ASN A 81 -26.40 -0.23 -2.61
CA ASN A 81 -25.97 -1.57 -2.98
C ASN A 81 -25.29 -2.34 -1.85
N GLY A 82 -24.84 -1.64 -0.79
CA GLY A 82 -24.13 -2.24 0.35
C GLY A 82 -22.79 -2.90 0.00
N LEU A 83 -22.22 -2.66 -1.18
CA LEU A 83 -20.97 -3.26 -1.65
C LEU A 83 -19.76 -2.55 -1.05
N CYS A 84 -19.53 -2.73 0.25
CA CYS A 84 -18.48 -2.07 1.04
C CYS A 84 -17.34 -3.00 1.48
N THR A 85 -17.28 -4.22 0.94
CA THR A 85 -16.21 -5.19 1.23
C THR A 85 -15.12 -5.09 0.16
N PRO A 86 -13.83 -4.94 0.53
CA PRO A 86 -12.74 -4.99 -0.44
C PRO A 86 -12.73 -6.32 -1.20
N VAL A 87 -12.59 -6.23 -2.52
CA VAL A 87 -12.54 -7.39 -3.42
C VAL A 87 -11.23 -7.41 -4.20
N ARG A 88 -10.76 -8.60 -4.57
CA ARG A 88 -9.59 -8.74 -5.44
C ARG A 88 -9.78 -7.98 -6.74
N ASN A 89 -8.77 -7.20 -7.12
CA ASN A 89 -8.79 -6.39 -8.33
C ASN A 89 -7.37 -6.22 -8.85
N GLU A 90 -7.03 -6.91 -9.94
CA GLU A 90 -5.70 -6.85 -10.58
C GLU A 90 -5.34 -5.46 -11.12
N SER A 91 -6.32 -4.58 -11.31
CA SER A 91 -6.05 -3.18 -11.68
C SER A 91 -5.75 -2.28 -10.48
N ALA A 92 -5.93 -2.77 -9.25
CA ALA A 92 -5.63 -2.01 -8.05
C ALA A 92 -4.14 -2.12 -7.67
N PRO A 93 -3.57 -1.09 -7.03
CA PRO A 93 -2.21 -1.18 -6.51
C PRO A 93 -2.09 -2.19 -5.38
N VAL A 94 -0.84 -2.57 -5.09
CA VAL A 94 -0.50 -3.10 -3.77
C VAL A 94 -0.31 -1.91 -2.82
N TYR A 95 -0.91 -1.97 -1.64
CA TYR A 95 -0.72 -0.98 -0.58
C TYR A 95 0.33 -1.51 0.40
N ILE A 96 1.35 -0.69 0.67
CA ILE A 96 2.43 -1.04 1.59
C ILE A 96 2.55 0.03 2.67
N THR A 97 2.37 -0.38 3.92
CA THR A 97 2.70 0.40 5.11
C THR A 97 4.14 0.08 5.50
N ILE A 98 5.00 1.10 5.51
CA ILE A 98 6.43 1.04 5.83
C ILE A 98 6.80 2.18 6.80
N GLY A 99 6.03 2.32 7.88
CA GLY A 99 6.21 3.37 8.90
C GLY A 99 7.13 2.97 10.06
N ASP A 100 7.83 1.85 9.90
CA ASP A 100 8.60 1.11 10.91
C ASP A 100 10.08 1.54 11.01
N GLY A 101 10.37 2.81 10.73
CA GLY A 101 11.74 3.33 10.68
C GLY A 101 12.47 3.52 12.02
N GLY A 102 11.85 3.21 13.18
CA GLY A 102 12.49 3.35 14.49
C GLY A 102 12.19 4.65 15.25
N ASN A 103 10.98 5.20 15.13
CA ASN A 103 10.59 6.41 15.85
C ASN A 103 10.51 6.19 17.37
N GLN A 104 10.47 7.29 18.14
CA GLN A 104 10.48 7.25 19.61
C GLN A 104 9.16 6.79 20.25
N GLU A 105 8.05 6.82 19.52
CA GLU A 105 6.73 6.41 20.02
C GLU A 105 6.61 4.88 20.15
N GLY A 106 7.51 4.14 19.47
CA GLY A 106 7.56 2.69 19.51
C GLY A 106 6.81 2.02 18.36
N LEU A 107 6.84 0.68 18.37
CA LEU A 107 6.10 -0.15 17.41
C LEU A 107 4.61 -0.21 17.75
N VAL A 108 3.78 -0.22 16.72
CA VAL A 108 2.37 -0.60 16.83
C VAL A 108 2.27 -2.12 16.72
N THR A 109 1.96 -2.81 17.82
CA THR A 109 1.89 -4.29 17.84
C THR A 109 0.47 -4.84 17.77
N GLU A 110 -0.54 -4.03 18.11
CA GLU A 110 -1.94 -4.48 18.15
C GLU A 110 -2.53 -4.52 16.73
N MET A 111 -2.97 -5.71 16.32
CA MET A 111 -3.56 -5.97 15.01
C MET A 111 -5.02 -6.41 15.16
N THR A 112 -5.85 -6.07 14.18
CA THR A 112 -7.20 -6.60 14.06
C THR A 112 -7.17 -8.10 13.82
N GLU A 113 -8.06 -8.85 14.47
CA GLU A 113 -8.14 -10.31 14.35
C GLU A 113 -9.56 -10.78 13.95
N PRO A 114 -9.69 -11.78 13.05
CA PRO A 114 -8.60 -12.43 12.30
C PRO A 114 -7.96 -11.49 11.27
N GLN A 115 -6.75 -11.82 10.78
CA GLN A 115 -6.14 -11.11 9.66
C GLN A 115 -7.13 -10.98 8.49
N PRO A 116 -7.48 -9.75 8.07
CA PRO A 116 -8.44 -9.57 7.00
C PRO A 116 -7.86 -10.05 5.68
N SER A 117 -8.72 -10.54 4.77
CA SER A 117 -8.31 -11.13 3.50
C SER A 117 -7.59 -10.18 2.54
N TYR A 118 -7.67 -8.87 2.78
CA TYR A 118 -6.92 -7.87 2.02
C TYR A 118 -5.46 -7.72 2.49
N SER A 119 -5.12 -8.13 3.72
CA SER A 119 -3.75 -8.09 4.25
C SER A 119 -3.03 -9.36 3.84
N ALA A 120 -2.00 -9.25 3.01
CA ALA A 120 -1.19 -10.39 2.57
C ALA A 120 -0.11 -10.74 3.61
N TYR A 121 0.54 -9.73 4.18
CA TYR A 121 1.55 -9.88 5.22
C TYR A 121 1.53 -8.67 6.16
N ARG A 122 1.75 -8.89 7.45
CA ARG A 122 1.86 -7.83 8.46
C ARG A 122 2.79 -8.29 9.60
N GLU A 123 3.69 -7.42 10.04
CA GLU A 123 4.55 -7.67 11.18
C GLU A 123 4.98 -6.36 11.87
N ALA A 124 4.97 -6.37 13.21
CA ALA A 124 5.47 -5.27 14.02
C ALA A 124 6.95 -5.49 14.36
N SER A 125 7.82 -5.09 13.43
CA SER A 125 9.27 -5.03 13.59
C SER A 125 9.78 -3.73 12.98
N TYR A 126 10.89 -3.19 13.47
CA TYR A 126 11.54 -2.08 12.77
C TYR A 126 12.27 -2.57 11.54
N GLY A 127 12.33 -1.75 10.50
CA GLY A 127 12.90 -2.16 9.24
C GLY A 127 12.90 -1.06 8.16
N HIS A 128 13.15 -1.50 6.94
CA HIS A 128 13.05 -0.68 5.73
C HIS A 128 12.72 -1.54 4.51
N GLY A 129 12.12 -0.92 3.49
CA GLY A 129 11.78 -1.57 2.22
C GLY A 129 12.73 -1.15 1.10
N ILE A 130 12.98 -2.05 0.16
CA ILE A 130 13.69 -1.80 -1.09
C ILE A 130 12.74 -2.15 -2.25
N PHE A 131 12.47 -1.18 -3.13
CA PHE A 131 11.73 -1.39 -4.38
C PHE A 131 12.68 -1.28 -5.57
N ASP A 132 13.07 -2.43 -6.11
CA ASP A 132 14.12 -2.59 -7.11
C ASP A 132 13.52 -2.87 -8.50
N ILE A 133 13.40 -1.81 -9.30
CA ILE A 133 12.89 -1.89 -10.67
C ILE A 133 13.92 -2.56 -11.59
N LYS A 134 13.56 -3.72 -12.15
CA LYS A 134 14.45 -4.47 -13.05
C LYS A 134 14.27 -4.05 -14.50
N ASN A 135 13.03 -3.87 -14.93
CA ASN A 135 12.67 -3.46 -16.28
C ASN A 135 11.21 -2.99 -16.31
N ARG A 136 10.66 -2.78 -17.51
CA ARG A 136 9.28 -2.30 -17.69
C ARG A 136 8.17 -3.25 -17.20
N THR A 137 8.46 -4.52 -16.97
CA THR A 137 7.45 -5.52 -16.53
C THR A 137 7.74 -6.12 -15.17
N HIS A 138 8.95 -6.01 -14.64
CA HIS A 138 9.34 -6.61 -13.35
C HIS A 138 10.01 -5.61 -12.43
N ALA A 139 9.50 -5.54 -11.21
CA ALA A 139 10.17 -4.93 -10.06
C ALA A 139 10.13 -5.91 -8.90
N TYR A 140 11.10 -5.79 -8.00
CA TYR A 140 11.22 -6.63 -6.83
C TYR A 140 11.09 -5.78 -5.58
N PHE A 141 10.19 -6.15 -4.67
CA PHE A 141 10.09 -5.54 -3.37
C PHE A 141 10.64 -6.50 -2.31
N GLY A 142 11.49 -6.00 -1.43
CA GLY A 142 11.97 -6.71 -0.24
C GLY A 142 11.84 -5.83 0.99
N TRP A 143 11.37 -6.40 2.09
CA TRP A 143 11.35 -5.76 3.41
C TRP A 143 12.39 -6.42 4.32
N HIS A 144 13.22 -5.58 4.94
CA HIS A 144 14.34 -5.98 5.78
C HIS A 144 14.14 -5.50 7.20
N ARG A 145 14.16 -6.43 8.16
CA ARG A 145 14.03 -6.12 9.58
C ARG A 145 15.39 -5.74 10.17
N ASN A 146 15.39 -4.82 11.13
CA ASN A 146 16.61 -4.35 11.77
C ASN A 146 17.31 -5.43 12.62
N GLN A 147 16.57 -6.42 13.13
CA GLN A 147 17.14 -7.55 13.88
C GLN A 147 17.79 -8.60 12.99
N ASP A 148 17.51 -8.60 11.68
CA ASP A 148 18.10 -9.56 10.77
C ASP A 148 19.47 -9.07 10.27
N VAL A 149 20.34 -10.01 9.88
CA VAL A 149 21.61 -9.68 9.24
C VAL A 149 21.33 -9.07 7.86
N PHE A 150 22.14 -8.09 7.44
CA PHE A 150 21.95 -7.20 6.26
C PHE A 150 21.46 -7.79 4.92
N ALA A 151 21.42 -9.11 4.74
CA ALA A 151 20.98 -9.76 3.49
C ALA A 151 19.65 -10.54 3.60
N VAL A 152 18.99 -10.56 4.75
CA VAL A 152 17.72 -11.30 4.92
C VAL A 152 16.54 -10.40 4.57
N GLU A 153 15.64 -10.93 3.75
CA GLU A 153 14.33 -10.34 3.44
C GLU A 153 13.27 -11.12 4.22
N ALA A 154 12.59 -10.45 5.14
CA ALA A 154 11.55 -11.07 5.97
C ALA A 154 10.22 -11.23 5.21
N ASP A 155 9.96 -10.32 4.27
CA ASP A 155 8.89 -10.42 3.29
C ASP A 155 9.39 -9.90 1.94
N SER A 156 8.88 -10.47 0.85
CA SER A 156 9.25 -10.06 -0.50
C SER A 156 8.14 -10.35 -1.50
N MET A 157 8.15 -9.60 -2.61
CA MET A 157 7.16 -9.75 -3.68
C MET A 157 7.75 -9.33 -5.02
N TRP A 158 7.52 -10.16 -6.04
CA TRP A 158 7.70 -9.75 -7.44
C TRP A 158 6.47 -8.99 -7.93
N PHE A 159 6.68 -7.75 -8.36
CA PHE A 159 5.68 -6.93 -9.02
C PHE A 159 5.71 -7.18 -10.53
N ARG A 160 4.51 -7.23 -11.11
CA ARG A 160 4.29 -7.24 -12.55
C ARG A 160 3.39 -6.08 -12.95
N ASN A 161 3.82 -5.39 -14.01
CA ASN A 161 3.12 -4.28 -14.67
C ASN A 161 2.69 -4.72 -16.07
#